data_AF-A0A8K0P8Q2-F1
#
_entry.id   AF-A0A8K0P8Q2-F1
#
_cell.length_a   1.000
_cell.length_b   1.000
_cell.length_c   1.000
_cell.angle_alpha   90.00
_cell.angle_beta   90.00
_cell.angle_gamma   90.00
#
_symmetry.space_group_name_H-M   'P 1'
#
loop_
_entity.id
_entity.type
_entity.pdbx_description
1 polymer ?
#
loop_
_entity_poly.entity_id
_entity_poly.type
_entity_poly.pdbx_seq_one_letter_code
_entity_poly.pdbx_strand_id
1 'polypeptide(L)'
;MTFQFNNIQVSRRYKHFDWLHERLVEKFCLLAIPPLPDKQISGRYEEIFIEHRRMQLQAFVDYVCKHPILSQCWVWQHFITCTDEKRWKAGKRRAEKDEIVGANSFLALIVPERAMDPLSMQVSYIF
;
A
#
# COMPACT_ATOMS: atom_id res chain seq x y z
N MET A 1 2.49 -9.20 -15.89
CA MET A 1 3.92 -9.33 -15.53
C MET A 1 4.00 -9.92 -14.14
N THR A 2 4.63 -11.09 -14.00
CA THR A 2 4.87 -11.75 -12.70
C THR A 2 5.96 -10.99 -11.95
N PHE A 3 5.62 -10.36 -10.83
CA PHE A 3 6.61 -9.78 -9.92
C PHE A 3 7.44 -10.91 -9.32
N GLN A 4 8.65 -11.14 -9.86
CA GLN A 4 9.65 -12.02 -9.24
C GLN A 4 10.23 -11.30 -8.03
N PHE A 5 9.57 -11.38 -6.88
CA PHE A 5 10.17 -11.00 -5.61
C PHE A 5 11.22 -12.06 -5.26
N ASN A 6 12.43 -11.88 -5.78
CA ASN A 6 13.63 -12.58 -5.33
C ASN A 6 13.71 -12.45 -3.82
N ASN A 7 13.51 -13.53 -3.03
CA ASN A 7 13.85 -13.77 -1.62
C ASN A 7 14.13 -12.58 -0.64
N ILE A 8 13.59 -11.39 -0.87
CA ILE A 8 13.84 -10.18 -0.09
C ILE A 8 12.88 -10.23 1.10
N GLN A 9 13.47 -10.37 2.29
CA GLN A 9 12.73 -10.34 3.53
C GLN A 9 12.86 -8.96 4.18
N VAL A 10 11.72 -8.33 4.47
CA VAL A 10 11.66 -7.09 5.25
C VAL A 10 10.82 -7.31 6.50
N SER A 11 11.26 -6.75 7.63
CA SER A 11 10.47 -6.74 8.86
C SER A 11 9.75 -5.40 9.01
N ARG A 12 8.45 -5.47 9.32
CA ARG A 12 7.57 -4.30 9.52
C ARG A 12 6.73 -4.53 10.77
N ARG A 13 6.81 -3.60 11.73
CA ARG A 13 5.94 -3.58 12.92
C ARG A 13 4.59 -2.97 12.58
N TYR A 14 3.58 -3.21 13.42
CA TYR A 14 2.23 -2.64 13.26
C TYR A 14 2.24 -1.12 12.97
N LYS A 15 3.05 -0.33 13.69
CA LYS A 15 3.16 1.12 13.45
C LYS A 15 3.63 1.49 12.03
N HIS A 16 4.36 0.61 11.35
CA HIS A 16 4.72 0.81 9.94
C HIS A 16 3.53 0.53 9.00
N PHE A 17 2.70 -0.46 9.31
CA PHE A 17 1.45 -0.71 8.60
C PHE A 17 0.47 0.45 8.78
N ASP A 18 0.30 0.93 10.02
CA ASP A 18 -0.52 2.11 10.35
C ASP A 18 -0.13 3.32 9.49
N TRP A 19 1.18 3.62 9.44
CA TRP A 19 1.71 4.68 8.58
C TRP A 19 1.45 4.44 7.08
N LEU A 20 1.62 3.21 6.59
CA LEU A 20 1.36 2.88 5.18
C LEU A 20 -0.13 3.09 4.86
N HIS A 21 -1.02 2.60 5.72
CA HIS A 21 -2.45 2.72 5.55
C HIS A 21 -2.88 4.20 5.48
N GLU A 22 -2.36 5.06 6.36
CA GLU A 22 -2.57 6.52 6.27
C GLU A 22 -2.19 7.08 4.90
N ARG A 23 -1.00 6.73 4.38
CA ARG A 23 -0.54 7.21 3.07
C ARG A 23 -1.40 6.69 1.92
N LEU A 24 -1.87 5.45 1.99
CA LEU A 24 -2.75 4.89 0.97
C LEU A 24 -4.14 5.54 0.98
N VAL A 25 -4.73 5.74 2.16
CA VAL A 25 -6.03 6.42 2.32
C VAL A 25 -5.96 7.87 1.84
N GLU A 26 -4.91 8.58 2.22
CA GLU A 26 -4.69 9.97 1.82
C GLU A 26 -4.49 10.10 0.30
N LYS A 27 -3.71 9.20 -0.31
CA LYS A 27 -3.41 9.25 -1.74
C LYS A 27 -4.57 8.80 -2.62
N PHE A 28 -5.31 7.77 -2.20
CA PHE A 28 -6.31 7.10 -3.04
C PHE A 28 -7.72 7.23 -2.45
N CYS A 29 -8.24 8.47 -2.36
CA CYS A 29 -9.50 8.77 -1.68
C CYS A 29 -10.76 8.11 -2.29
N LEU A 30 -10.70 7.61 -3.53
CA LEU A 30 -11.80 6.85 -4.17
C LEU A 30 -11.66 5.33 -4.06
N LEU A 31 -10.52 4.84 -3.58
CA LEU A 31 -10.30 3.41 -3.41
C LEU A 31 -10.65 3.00 -1.99
N ALA A 32 -11.40 1.91 -1.86
CA ALA A 32 -11.62 1.29 -0.55
C ALA A 32 -10.30 0.67 -0.08
N ILE A 33 -9.65 1.30 0.89
CA ILE A 33 -8.48 0.73 1.58
C ILE A 33 -8.99 -0.14 2.73
N PRO A 34 -8.59 -1.42 2.83
CA PRO A 34 -9.05 -2.29 3.90
C PRO A 34 -8.54 -1.79 5.25
N PRO A 35 -9.39 -1.80 6.30
CA PRO A 35 -9.01 -1.33 7.61
C PRO A 35 -7.93 -2.22 8.24
N LEU A 36 -7.11 -1.61 9.08
CA LEU A 36 -6.15 -2.35 9.91
C LEU A 36 -6.81 -2.86 11.21
N PRO A 37 -6.25 -3.91 11.84
CA PRO A 37 -6.62 -4.31 13.20
C PRO A 37 -6.55 -3.13 14.18
N ASP A 38 -7.39 -3.15 15.20
CA ASP A 38 -7.43 -2.09 16.21
C ASP A 38 -6.10 -1.89 16.95
N LYS A 39 -5.90 -0.64 17.37
CA LYS A 39 -4.81 -0.23 18.26
C LYS A 39 -5.11 -0.68 19.68
N GLN A 40 -4.94 -1.96 19.97
CA GLN A 40 -5.08 -2.46 21.34
C GLN A 40 -3.82 -2.20 22.17
N ILE A 41 -4.00 -1.55 23.34
CA ILE A 41 -2.92 -1.25 24.29
C ILE A 41 -2.88 -2.30 25.42
N SER A 42 -4.03 -2.64 26.00
CA SER A 42 -4.17 -3.73 26.96
C SER A 42 -4.19 -5.10 26.25
N GLY A 43 -3.68 -6.16 26.88
CA GLY A 43 -3.68 -7.51 26.28
C GLY A 43 -2.89 -7.64 24.96
N ARG A 44 -2.07 -6.65 24.58
CA ARG A 44 -1.39 -6.60 23.27
C ARG A 44 -0.35 -7.70 23.02
N TYR A 45 -0.05 -8.47 24.06
CA TYR A 45 0.88 -9.61 24.03
C TYR A 45 0.17 -10.95 24.17
N GLU A 46 -1.17 -10.96 24.26
CA GLU A 46 -1.95 -12.20 24.29
C GLU A 46 -1.87 -12.89 22.94
N GLU A 47 -1.66 -14.20 22.96
CA GLU A 47 -1.43 -15.00 21.75
C GLU A 47 -2.59 -14.91 20.76
N ILE A 48 -3.82 -15.03 21.26
CA ILE A 48 -5.05 -14.89 20.46
C ILE A 48 -5.08 -13.54 19.75
N PHE A 49 -4.73 -12.47 20.47
CA PHE A 49 -4.70 -11.13 19.92
C PHE A 49 -3.61 -10.97 18.85
N ILE A 50 -2.40 -11.46 19.11
CA ILE A 50 -1.29 -11.45 18.15
C ILE A 50 -1.71 -12.18 16.88
N GLU A 51 -2.35 -13.33 17.00
CA GLU A 51 -2.66 -14.17 15.86
C GLU A 51 -3.84 -13.66 15.04
N HIS A 52 -4.87 -13.12 15.71
CA HIS A 52 -5.94 -12.38 15.04
C HIS A 52 -5.39 -11.17 14.26
N ARG A 53 -4.50 -10.39 14.89
CA ARG A 53 -3.83 -9.26 14.24
C ARG A 53 -2.99 -9.72 13.05
N ARG A 54 -2.26 -10.84 13.15
CA ARG A 54 -1.47 -11.40 12.05
C ARG A 54 -2.35 -11.75 10.85
N MET A 55 -3.49 -12.42 11.09
CA MET A 55 -4.44 -12.77 10.02
C MET A 55 -4.99 -11.52 9.32
N GLN A 56 -5.38 -10.49 10.05
CA GLN A 56 -5.90 -9.25 9.46
C GLN A 56 -4.83 -8.48 8.69
N LEU A 57 -3.59 -8.44 9.19
CA LEU A 57 -2.46 -7.85 8.46
C LEU A 57 -2.15 -8.62 7.18
N GLN A 58 -2.26 -9.96 7.20
CA GLN A 58 -2.10 -10.77 5.99
C GLN A 58 -3.20 -10.46 4.97
N ALA A 59 -4.46 -10.36 5.40
CA ALA A 59 -5.56 -9.99 4.50
C ALA A 59 -5.38 -8.60 3.88
N PHE A 60 -4.89 -7.62 4.66
CA PHE A 60 -4.51 -6.30 4.16
C PHE A 60 -3.43 -6.40 3.07
N VAL A 61 -2.35 -7.15 3.32
CA VAL A 61 -1.26 -7.36 2.36
C VAL A 61 -1.77 -8.02 1.08
N ASP A 62 -2.56 -9.09 1.20
CA ASP A 62 -3.12 -9.80 0.07
C ASP A 62 -4.00 -8.90 -0.80
N TYR A 63 -4.80 -8.04 -0.18
CA TYR A 63 -5.61 -7.06 -0.88
C TYR A 63 -4.75 -6.07 -1.67
N VAL A 64 -3.77 -5.45 -1.02
CA VAL A 64 -2.89 -4.46 -1.67
C VAL A 64 -2.09 -5.10 -2.81
N CYS A 65 -1.57 -6.31 -2.62
CA CYS A 65 -0.86 -7.08 -3.64
C CYS A 65 -1.69 -7.39 -4.88
N LYS A 66 -2.98 -7.71 -4.71
CA LYS A 66 -3.89 -8.09 -5.80
C LYS A 66 -4.52 -6.88 -6.49
N HIS A 67 -4.55 -5.72 -5.82
CA HIS A 67 -5.16 -4.52 -6.37
C HIS A 67 -4.27 -3.91 -7.47
N PRO A 68 -4.79 -3.68 -8.69
CA PRO A 68 -3.97 -3.26 -9.85
C PRO A 68 -3.29 -1.90 -9.64
N ILE A 69 -3.95 -0.96 -8.95
CA ILE A 69 -3.38 0.36 -8.62
C ILE A 69 -2.43 0.28 -7.42
N LEU A 70 -2.91 -0.20 -6.27
CA LEU A 70 -2.14 -0.15 -5.02
C LEU A 70 -0.85 -0.98 -5.09
N SER A 71 -0.88 -2.15 -5.75
CA SER A 71 0.31 -2.99 -5.91
C SER A 71 1.42 -2.32 -6.73
N GLN A 72 1.10 -1.35 -7.58
CA GLN A 72 2.08 -0.65 -8.41
C GLN A 72 2.58 0.64 -7.77
N CYS A 73 1.91 1.13 -6.73
CA CYS A 73 2.28 2.43 -6.17
C CYS A 73 3.65 2.39 -5.48
N TRP A 74 4.42 3.46 -5.64
CA TRP A 74 5.80 3.54 -5.15
C TRP A 74 5.90 3.32 -3.64
N VAL A 75 4.97 3.87 -2.84
CA VAL A 75 4.99 3.75 -1.37
C VAL A 75 4.84 2.30 -0.92
N TRP A 76 4.01 1.51 -1.62
CA TRP A 76 3.85 0.08 -1.39
C TRP A 76 5.14 -0.67 -1.76
N GLN A 77 5.69 -0.42 -2.94
CA GLN A 77 6.94 -1.06 -3.39
C GLN A 77 8.09 -0.77 -2.42
N HIS A 78 8.22 0.48 -1.96
CA HIS A 78 9.17 0.85 -0.93
C HIS A 78 8.93 0.11 0.40
N PHE A 79 7.66 -0.03 0.80
CA PHE A 79 7.28 -0.75 2.01
C PHE A 79 7.73 -2.22 1.99
N ILE A 80 7.54 -2.94 0.89
CA ILE A 80 7.86 -4.38 0.81
C ILE A 80 9.30 -4.70 0.39
N THR A 81 10.03 -3.77 -0.22
CA THR A 81 11.38 -4.04 -0.74
C THR A 81 12.51 -3.39 0.05
N CYS A 82 12.26 -2.32 0.81
CA CYS A 82 13.33 -1.57 1.47
C CYS A 82 13.88 -2.30 2.71
N THR A 83 15.11 -2.80 2.61
CA THR A 83 15.83 -3.49 3.71
C THR A 83 16.69 -2.55 4.57
N ASP A 84 17.09 -1.39 4.06
CA ASP A 84 17.96 -0.43 4.77
C ASP A 84 17.17 0.61 5.58
N GLU A 85 17.56 0.84 6.83
CA GLU A 85 16.83 1.73 7.75
C GLU A 85 16.96 3.23 7.37
N LYS A 86 18.12 3.66 6.86
CA LYS A 86 18.31 5.06 6.45
C LYS A 86 17.46 5.37 5.23
N ARG A 87 17.45 4.47 4.24
CA ARG A 87 16.59 4.53 3.05
C ARG A 87 15.12 4.48 3.42
N TRP A 88 14.73 3.66 4.40
CA TRP A 88 13.36 3.62 4.92
C TRP A 88 12.92 4.98 5.47
N LYS A 89 13.74 5.61 6.33
CA LYS A 89 13.43 6.95 6.88
C LYS A 89 13.34 8.01 5.79
N ALA A 90 14.23 7.98 4.80
CA ALA A 90 14.18 8.90 3.67
C ALA A 90 12.93 8.69 2.81
N GLY A 91 12.58 7.43 2.53
CA GLY A 91 11.39 7.09 1.75
C GLY A 91 10.08 7.44 2.45
N LYS A 92 10.01 7.29 3.78
CA LYS A 92 8.87 7.81 4.56
C LYS A 92 8.68 9.31 4.34
N ARG A 93 9.75 10.10 4.51
CA ARG A 93 9.71 11.56 4.34
C ARG A 93 9.34 11.96 2.91
N ARG A 94 9.75 11.19 1.91
CA ARG A 94 9.36 11.40 0.52
C ARG A 94 7.85 11.20 0.33
N ALA A 95 7.30 10.09 0.85
CA ALA A 95 5.88 9.80 0.75
C ALA A 95 5.01 10.79 1.54
N GLU A 96 5.51 11.29 2.67
CA GLU A 96 4.85 12.33 3.48
C GLU A 96 4.84 13.72 2.81
N LYS A 97 5.67 13.94 1.78
CA LYS A 97 5.76 15.19 1.00
C LYS A 97 5.11 15.07 -0.38
N ASP A 98 4.41 13.98 -0.66
CA ASP A 98 3.76 13.78 -1.94
C ASP A 98 2.58 14.76 -2.08
N GLU A 99 2.66 15.66 -3.06
CA GLU A 99 1.62 16.66 -3.32
C GLU A 99 0.44 16.09 -4.13
N ILE A 100 0.66 14.95 -4.80
CA ILE A 100 -0.34 14.27 -5.64
C ILE A 100 -1.12 13.29 -4.75
N VAL A 101 -1.95 13.86 -3.88
CA VAL A 101 -2.81 13.14 -2.92
C VAL A 101 -4.25 13.63 -3.00
N GLY A 102 -5.20 12.85 -2.47
CA GLY A 102 -6.62 13.18 -2.45
C GLY A 102 -7.15 13.50 -3.86
N ALA A 103 -7.88 14.60 -3.99
CA ALA A 103 -8.40 15.04 -5.28
C ALA A 103 -7.31 15.41 -6.30
N ASN A 104 -6.11 15.80 -5.86
CA ASN A 104 -5.02 16.11 -6.80
C ASN A 104 -4.53 14.87 -7.54
N SER A 105 -4.80 13.66 -7.04
CA SER A 105 -4.51 12.42 -7.75
C SER A 105 -5.25 12.33 -9.10
N PHE A 106 -6.39 13.01 -9.26
CA PHE A 106 -7.11 13.06 -10.53
C PHE A 106 -6.33 13.75 -11.65
N LEU A 107 -5.46 14.70 -11.31
CA LEU A 107 -4.63 15.40 -12.30
C LEU A 107 -3.59 14.47 -12.94
N ALA A 108 -3.27 13.35 -12.29
CA ALA A 108 -2.37 12.33 -12.82
C ALA A 108 -3.09 11.27 -13.67
N LEU A 109 -4.42 11.29 -13.74
CA LEU A 109 -5.15 10.37 -14.61
C LEU A 109 -5.00 10.80 -16.07
N ILE A 110 -4.47 9.90 -16.88
CA ILE A 110 -4.42 10.08 -18.33
C ILE A 110 -5.72 9.53 -18.90
N VAL A 111 -6.50 10.41 -19.54
CA VAL A 111 -7.63 9.98 -20.37
C VAL A 111 -7.06 9.45 -21.67
N PRO A 112 -7.33 8.20 -22.07
CA PRO A 112 -6.88 7.68 -23.34
C PRO A 112 -7.53 8.47 -24.49
N GLU A 113 -6.75 8.79 -25.53
CA GLU A 113 -7.27 9.50 -26.72
C GLU A 113 -8.34 8.72 -27.50
N ARG A 114 -8.44 7.41 -27.29
CA ARG A 114 -9.43 6.53 -27.92
C ARG A 114 -10.33 5.92 -26.86
N ALA A 115 -11.61 5.78 -27.19
CA ALA A 115 -12.55 5.03 -26.37
C ALA A 115 -11.94 3.64 -26.07
N MET A 116 -11.78 3.32 -24.79
CA MET A 116 -11.33 1.99 -24.39
C MET A 116 -12.41 0.99 -24.79
N ASP A 117 -12.03 -0.07 -25.50
CA ASP A 117 -12.91 -1.20 -25.73
C ASP A 117 -13.26 -1.81 -24.34
N PRO A 118 -14.56 -1.95 -23.99
CA PRO A 118 -14.97 -2.57 -22.73
C PRO A 118 -14.33 -3.95 -22.48
N LEU A 119 -13.95 -4.66 -23.55
CA LEU A 119 -13.32 -5.98 -23.50
C LEU A 119 -11.80 -5.93 -23.33
N SER A 120 -11.16 -4.76 -23.53
CA SER A 120 -9.71 -4.57 -23.47
C SER A 120 -9.22 -3.89 -22.18
N MET A 121 -10.02 -3.87 -21.11
CA MET A 121 -9.65 -3.31 -19.80
C MET A 121 -8.48 -4.09 -19.13
N GLN A 122 -7.27 -3.97 -19.67
CA GLN A 122 -6.04 -4.12 -18.92
C GLN A 122 -5.60 -2.72 -18.53
N VAL A 123 -5.96 -2.34 -17.31
CA VAL A 123 -5.73 -0.99 -16.81
C VAL A 123 -4.22 -0.76 -16.70
N SER A 124 -3.68 -0.12 -17.72
CA SER A 124 -2.29 0.29 -17.81
C SER A 124 -2.16 1.60 -17.04
N TYR A 125 -1.63 1.55 -15.83
CA TYR A 125 -1.21 2.74 -15.12
C TYR A 125 0.31 2.84 -15.16
N ILE A 126 0.79 4.03 -15.51
CA ILE A 126 2.20 4.40 -15.45
C ILE A 126 2.42 4.96 -14.05
N PHE A 127 3.06 4.17 -13.17
CA PHE A 127 3.54 4.59 -11.84
C PHE A 127 5.07 4.54 -11.79
#